data_AF-A0AAW7PN44-F1
#
_entry.id   AF-A0AAW7PN44-F1
#
_cell.length_a   1.000
_cell.length_b   1.000
_cell.length_c   1.000
_cell.angle_alpha   90.00
_cell.angle_beta   90.00
_cell.angle_gamma   90.00
#
_symmetry.space_group_name_H-M   'P 1'
#
loop_
_entity.id
_entity.type
_entity.pdbx_description
1 polymer ?
#
loop_
_entity_poly.entity_id
_entity_poly.type
_entity_poly.pdbx_seq_one_letter_code
_entity_poly.pdbx_strand_id
1 'polypeptide(L)'
;MKNQIKNFFSNNFVYKGKEKLSKLTILSLIILNILVLFILDKGIDFQTRVLNNPMTKFPYDCRDIFTYNLNVDDFNNYIYNTQNYNSKYQNIKDLELDSRCSLIFEKINSIKKNIDIKSLKKKNEELSNKSYELNNQISYLKENYNTLLFEKISNQEVDKSIVEGNLTAQNIKEKYENLSLELEEITKLKDDLFNKFKEENLVNDLSSYINSNKTSVLNDIKKVEKYYSIKYEFVILLFLIPLVLIFFYLMKNYLKKDKYILYIIYKNILVVTMIPTLISIFSLINIFIPKIFLEKLLMFFYNLEVPFIVYYFAIAIAILLFIFIIIRIQKRFKEENEKLKNNKISIYDSYNKNICNICGNKVDYIFMNYCPCCKNQLKIECRVCNNQTISVLDFCMNCGNNIKE
;
A
#
# COMPACT_ATOMS: atom_id res chain seq x y z
N MET A 1 17.64 -24.08 -4.36
CA MET A 1 16.21 -24.01 -4.76
C MET A 1 15.51 -25.35 -4.94
N LYS A 2 15.99 -26.29 -5.78
CA LYS A 2 15.29 -27.57 -6.06
C LYS A 2 14.91 -28.39 -4.82
N ASN A 3 15.79 -28.52 -3.84
CA ASN A 3 15.52 -29.27 -2.60
C ASN A 3 14.58 -28.54 -1.63
N GLN A 4 14.60 -27.21 -1.56
CA GLN A 4 13.68 -26.45 -0.72
C GLN A 4 12.25 -26.51 -1.25
N ILE A 5 12.08 -26.37 -2.58
CA ILE A 5 10.78 -26.53 -3.25
C ILE A 5 10.28 -27.97 -3.09
N LYS A 6 11.13 -28.98 -3.31
CA LYS A 6 10.79 -30.40 -3.11
C LYS A 6 10.39 -30.72 -1.67
N ASN A 7 11.06 -30.11 -0.68
CA ASN A 7 10.73 -30.26 0.75
C ASN A 7 9.46 -29.49 1.15
N PHE A 8 9.18 -28.34 0.53
CA PHE A 8 7.94 -27.60 0.73
C PHE A 8 6.73 -28.39 0.18
N PHE A 9 6.86 -28.96 -1.01
CA PHE A 9 5.85 -29.85 -1.59
C PHE A 9 5.63 -31.12 -0.76
N SER A 10 6.69 -31.77 -0.27
CA SER A 10 6.55 -32.99 0.53
C SER A 10 5.94 -32.73 1.91
N ASN A 11 6.22 -31.59 2.55
CA ASN A 11 5.73 -31.30 3.91
C ASN A 11 4.30 -30.73 3.94
N ASN A 12 3.88 -29.98 2.91
CA ASN A 12 2.56 -29.34 2.89
C ASN A 12 1.50 -30.14 2.14
N PHE A 13 1.89 -30.90 1.09
CA PHE A 13 0.95 -31.59 0.20
C PHE A 13 1.06 -33.12 0.20
N VAL A 14 2.02 -33.71 0.90
CA VAL A 14 2.16 -35.17 1.01
C VAL A 14 2.05 -35.59 2.46
N TYR A 15 0.83 -35.94 2.87
CA TYR A 15 0.64 -36.72 4.08
C TYR A 15 0.87 -38.21 3.75
N LYS A 16 1.80 -38.86 4.44
CA LYS A 16 2.15 -40.28 4.21
C LYS A 16 1.24 -41.24 5.02
N GLY A 17 -0.03 -40.92 5.20
CA GLY A 17 -0.99 -41.76 5.94
C GLY A 17 -1.33 -43.07 5.22
N LYS A 18 -2.37 -43.79 5.68
CA LYS A 18 -2.88 -45.00 4.98
C LYS A 18 -3.19 -44.76 3.50
N GLU A 19 -3.61 -43.55 3.15
CA GLU A 19 -3.98 -43.16 1.79
C GLU A 19 -2.93 -42.22 1.20
N LYS A 20 -2.31 -42.64 0.08
CA LYS A 20 -1.45 -41.75 -0.72
C LYS A 20 -2.32 -40.90 -1.64
N LEU A 21 -2.14 -39.59 -1.60
CA LEU A 21 -2.75 -38.69 -2.57
C LEU A 21 -2.21 -38.99 -3.98
N SER A 22 -3.10 -39.13 -4.95
CA SER A 22 -2.71 -39.26 -6.35
C SER A 22 -2.13 -37.93 -6.85
N LYS A 23 -1.25 -37.98 -7.87
CA LYS A 23 -0.72 -36.77 -8.52
C LYS A 23 -1.84 -35.85 -9.03
N LEU A 24 -2.94 -36.43 -9.52
CA LEU A 24 -4.13 -35.69 -9.94
C LEU A 24 -4.79 -34.97 -8.76
N THR A 25 -4.91 -35.63 -7.60
CA THR A 25 -5.49 -34.99 -6.40
C THR A 25 -4.64 -33.81 -5.92
N ILE A 26 -3.31 -33.94 -5.98
CA ILE A 26 -2.39 -32.84 -5.65
C ILE A 26 -2.58 -31.67 -6.64
N LEU A 27 -2.69 -31.95 -7.94
CA LEU A 27 -2.97 -30.93 -8.95
C LEU A 27 -4.32 -30.23 -8.68
N SER A 28 -5.38 -30.99 -8.39
CA SER A 28 -6.69 -30.45 -8.04
C SER A 28 -6.65 -29.58 -6.78
N LEU A 29 -5.88 -29.96 -5.76
CA LEU A 29 -5.67 -29.14 -4.55
C LEU A 29 -4.99 -27.80 -4.87
N ILE A 30 -4.01 -27.79 -5.77
CA ILE A 30 -3.34 -26.56 -6.20
C ILE A 30 -4.33 -25.65 -6.93
N ILE A 31 -5.10 -26.21 -7.87
CA ILE A 31 -6.14 -25.46 -8.60
C ILE A 31 -7.17 -24.89 -7.61
N LEU A 32 -7.63 -25.69 -6.65
CA LEU A 32 -8.56 -25.26 -5.61
C LEU A 32 -8.01 -24.10 -4.79
N ASN A 33 -6.75 -24.17 -4.36
CA ASN A 33 -6.11 -23.10 -3.60
C ASN A 33 -6.02 -21.79 -4.40
N ILE A 34 -5.68 -21.86 -5.69
CA ILE A 34 -5.63 -20.69 -6.57
C ILE A 34 -7.03 -20.08 -6.72
N LEU A 35 -8.04 -20.92 -6.95
CA LEU A 35 -9.43 -20.48 -7.08
C LEU A 35 -9.94 -19.84 -5.80
N VAL A 36 -9.66 -20.43 -4.63
CA VAL A 36 -10.01 -19.85 -3.33
C VAL A 36 -9.35 -18.50 -3.14
N LEU A 37 -8.06 -18.38 -3.44
CA LEU A 37 -7.33 -17.10 -3.33
C LEU A 37 -7.95 -16.03 -4.24
N PHE A 38 -8.30 -16.38 -5.48
CA PHE A 38 -8.97 -15.47 -6.41
C PHE A 38 -10.35 -15.01 -5.91
N ILE A 39 -11.15 -15.94 -5.38
CA ILE A 39 -12.47 -15.60 -4.81
C ILE A 39 -12.31 -14.72 -3.57
N LEU A 40 -11.32 -14.98 -2.71
CA LEU A 40 -11.03 -14.13 -1.56
C LEU A 40 -10.66 -12.71 -1.99
N ASP A 41 -9.78 -12.57 -2.99
CA ASP A 41 -9.40 -11.28 -3.54
C ASP A 41 -10.61 -10.50 -4.09
N LYS A 42 -11.45 -11.16 -4.88
CA LYS A 42 -12.71 -10.57 -5.36
C LYS A 42 -13.68 -10.23 -4.25
N GLY A 43 -13.78 -11.06 -3.22
CA GLY A 43 -14.61 -10.81 -2.05
C GLY A 43 -14.14 -9.58 -1.27
N ILE A 44 -12.83 -9.47 -1.05
CA ILE A 44 -12.20 -8.30 -0.41
C ILE A 44 -12.47 -7.04 -1.23
N ASP A 45 -12.15 -7.05 -2.52
CA ASP A 45 -12.35 -5.92 -3.43
C ASP A 45 -13.82 -5.47 -3.49
N PHE A 46 -14.77 -6.41 -3.51
CA PHE A 46 -16.19 -6.09 -3.47
C PHE A 46 -16.58 -5.38 -2.16
N GLN A 47 -16.17 -5.91 -1.01
CA GLN A 47 -16.52 -5.33 0.29
C GLN A 47 -15.90 -3.95 0.49
N THR A 48 -14.67 -3.73 0.02
CA THR A 48 -13.97 -2.47 0.20
C THR A 48 -14.46 -1.37 -0.74
N ARG A 49 -14.95 -1.70 -1.93
CA ARG A 49 -15.56 -0.73 -2.87
C ARG A 49 -16.84 -0.08 -2.35
N VAL A 50 -17.56 -0.75 -1.45
CA VAL A 50 -18.79 -0.22 -0.82
C VAL A 50 -18.46 0.84 0.24
N LEU A 51 -17.22 0.94 0.70
CA LEU A 51 -16.82 1.93 1.68
C LEU A 51 -16.71 3.32 1.05
N ASN A 52 -17.36 4.30 1.67
CA ASN A 52 -17.25 5.70 1.30
C ASN A 52 -15.79 6.15 1.30
N ASN A 53 -15.28 6.46 0.11
CA ASN A 53 -13.91 6.89 -0.10
C ASN A 53 -13.73 8.33 0.42
N PRO A 54 -12.64 8.67 1.14
CA PRO A 54 -12.32 10.04 1.53
C PRO A 54 -12.41 11.06 0.38
N MET A 55 -12.18 10.62 -0.86
CA MET A 55 -12.29 11.43 -2.07
C MET A 55 -13.72 11.84 -2.44
N THR A 56 -14.76 11.23 -1.85
CA THR A 56 -16.14 11.73 -2.01
C THR A 56 -16.35 12.97 -1.14
N LYS A 57 -15.89 12.92 0.11
CA LYS A 57 -16.01 14.03 1.06
C LYS A 57 -15.07 15.19 0.76
N PHE A 58 -13.82 14.90 0.38
CA PHE A 58 -12.83 15.87 -0.05
C PHE A 58 -12.27 15.47 -1.42
N PRO A 59 -12.94 15.86 -2.52
CA PRO A 59 -12.47 15.59 -3.88
C PRO A 59 -11.09 16.20 -4.14
N TYR A 60 -10.37 15.63 -5.11
CA TYR A 60 -9.04 16.12 -5.53
C TYR A 60 -9.05 17.63 -5.81
N ASP A 61 -10.04 18.10 -6.57
CA ASP A 61 -10.18 19.53 -6.90
C ASP A 61 -10.25 20.43 -5.65
N CYS A 62 -10.87 19.95 -4.56
CA CYS A 62 -10.90 20.69 -3.30
C CYS A 62 -9.61 20.51 -2.49
N ARG A 63 -9.07 19.28 -2.41
CA ARG A 63 -7.85 18.98 -1.64
C ARG A 63 -6.65 19.75 -2.18
N ASP A 64 -6.52 19.85 -3.49
CA ASP A 64 -5.35 20.48 -4.12
C ASP A 64 -5.30 21.97 -3.82
N ILE A 65 -6.46 22.64 -3.79
CA ILE A 65 -6.60 24.05 -3.39
C ILE A 65 -6.04 24.28 -1.99
N PHE A 66 -6.39 23.44 -1.03
CA PHE A 66 -5.89 23.56 0.34
C PHE A 66 -4.45 23.08 0.54
N THR A 67 -3.99 22.12 -0.26
CA THR A 67 -2.68 21.47 -0.06
C THR A 67 -1.55 22.28 -0.68
N TYR A 68 -1.72 22.71 -1.92
CA TYR A 68 -0.61 23.25 -2.73
C TYR A 68 -0.45 24.77 -2.67
N ASN A 69 -1.25 25.48 -1.85
CA ASN A 69 -1.29 26.96 -1.91
C ASN A 69 -1.42 27.43 -3.35
N LEU A 70 -2.40 26.86 -4.06
CA LEU A 70 -2.66 27.28 -5.43
C LEU A 70 -2.88 28.80 -5.42
N ASN A 71 -2.15 29.52 -6.28
CA ASN A 71 -2.35 30.95 -6.51
C ASN A 71 -3.74 31.13 -7.12
N VAL A 72 -4.77 31.16 -6.28
CA VAL A 72 -6.16 31.34 -6.69
C VAL A 72 -6.38 32.76 -7.21
N ASP A 73 -5.49 33.68 -6.86
CA ASP A 73 -5.36 35.03 -7.38
C ASP A 73 -4.67 35.09 -8.75
N ASP A 74 -4.34 33.96 -9.38
CA ASP A 74 -3.87 33.87 -10.76
C ASP A 74 -4.98 33.35 -11.67
N PHE A 75 -5.46 34.19 -12.59
CA PHE A 75 -6.50 33.79 -13.55
C PHE A 75 -6.06 32.66 -14.49
N ASN A 76 -4.74 32.40 -14.67
CA ASN A 76 -4.21 31.28 -15.43
C ASN A 76 -4.37 29.93 -14.73
N ASN A 77 -4.70 29.93 -13.44
CA ASN A 77 -4.84 28.73 -12.64
C ASN A 77 -5.86 27.73 -13.25
N TYR A 78 -5.55 26.44 -13.13
CA TYR A 78 -6.36 25.36 -13.71
C TYR A 78 -7.77 25.28 -13.12
N ILE A 79 -7.98 25.76 -11.88
CA ILE A 79 -9.30 25.80 -11.23
C ILE A 79 -10.33 26.59 -12.04
N TYR A 80 -9.86 27.54 -12.86
CA TYR A 80 -10.71 28.33 -13.74
C TYR A 80 -11.02 27.65 -15.08
N ASN A 81 -10.31 26.58 -15.42
CA ASN A 81 -10.50 25.79 -16.64
C ASN A 81 -11.29 24.49 -16.42
N THR A 82 -11.38 24.01 -15.18
CA THR A 82 -12.08 22.75 -14.88
C THR A 82 -13.55 22.85 -15.28
N GLN A 83 -13.97 21.93 -16.14
CA GLN A 83 -15.38 21.70 -16.47
C GLN A 83 -15.93 20.62 -15.54
N ASN A 84 -17.08 20.89 -14.93
CA ASN A 84 -17.77 19.91 -14.10
C ASN A 84 -18.39 18.84 -15.00
N TYR A 85 -17.78 17.66 -15.04
CA TYR A 85 -18.37 16.49 -15.67
C TYR A 85 -19.45 15.93 -14.74
N ASN A 86 -20.71 16.06 -15.16
CA ASN A 86 -21.83 15.57 -14.37
C ASN A 86 -21.85 14.03 -14.39
N SER A 87 -21.67 13.41 -13.22
CA SER A 87 -21.66 11.96 -13.10
C SER A 87 -23.05 11.40 -12.80
N LYS A 88 -23.34 10.16 -13.21
CA LYS A 88 -24.63 9.49 -12.95
C LYS A 88 -25.04 9.49 -11.46
N TYR A 89 -24.06 9.62 -10.56
CA TYR A 89 -24.25 9.59 -9.10
C TYR A 89 -23.92 10.93 -8.43
N GLN A 90 -23.99 12.05 -9.16
CA GLN A 90 -23.58 13.36 -8.63
C GLN A 90 -24.36 13.75 -7.38
N ASN A 91 -25.68 13.57 -7.37
CA ASN A 91 -26.53 13.89 -6.22
C ASN A 91 -26.07 13.18 -4.91
N ILE A 92 -25.56 11.94 -5.00
CA ILE A 92 -25.08 11.20 -3.84
C ILE A 92 -23.72 11.76 -3.39
N LYS A 93 -22.84 12.10 -4.34
CA LYS A 93 -21.55 12.72 -4.03
C LYS A 93 -21.72 14.07 -3.36
N ASP A 94 -22.68 14.87 -3.82
CA ASP A 94 -22.95 16.21 -3.29
C ASP A 94 -23.46 16.15 -1.84
N LEU A 95 -24.16 15.09 -1.44
CA LEU A 95 -24.58 14.87 -0.04
C LEU A 95 -23.41 14.51 0.89
N GLU A 96 -22.36 13.88 0.37
CA GLU A 96 -21.17 13.50 1.15
C GLU A 96 -20.08 14.58 1.16
N LEU A 97 -20.16 15.54 0.24
CA LEU A 97 -19.20 16.62 0.05
C LEU A 97 -19.13 17.49 1.31
N ASP A 98 -17.91 17.80 1.76
CA ASP A 98 -17.72 18.73 2.87
C ASP A 98 -18.22 20.13 2.48
N SER A 99 -18.96 20.79 3.38
CA SER A 99 -19.56 22.10 3.11
C SER A 99 -18.53 23.15 2.72
N ARG A 100 -17.28 23.05 3.22
CA ARG A 100 -16.21 23.98 2.85
C ARG A 100 -15.74 23.80 1.40
N CYS A 101 -15.76 22.56 0.91
CA CYS A 101 -15.48 22.28 -0.50
C CYS A 101 -16.62 22.77 -1.40
N SER A 102 -17.87 22.55 -0.98
CA SER A 102 -19.05 23.06 -1.69
C SER A 102 -18.98 24.59 -1.86
N LEU A 103 -18.69 25.32 -0.78
CA LEU A 103 -18.53 26.78 -0.80
C LEU A 103 -17.40 27.26 -1.71
N ILE A 104 -16.28 26.53 -1.80
CA ILE A 104 -15.20 26.86 -2.74
C ILE A 104 -15.68 26.75 -4.18
N PHE A 105 -16.38 25.66 -4.52
CA PHE A 105 -16.89 25.47 -5.87
C PHE A 105 -17.93 26.54 -6.24
N GLU A 106 -18.76 26.96 -5.29
CA GLU A 106 -19.69 28.08 -5.47
C GLU A 106 -18.97 29.41 -5.72
N LYS A 107 -17.93 29.73 -4.93
CA LYS A 107 -17.11 30.94 -5.11
C LYS A 107 -16.38 30.94 -6.45
N ILE A 108 -15.77 29.82 -6.85
CA ILE A 108 -15.11 29.67 -8.15
C ILE A 108 -16.11 29.83 -9.30
N ASN A 109 -17.30 29.22 -9.19
CA ASN A 109 -18.35 29.38 -10.20
C ASN A 109 -18.85 30.82 -10.29
N SER A 110 -18.91 31.53 -9.16
CA SER A 110 -19.28 32.95 -9.12
C SER A 110 -18.22 33.82 -9.81
N ILE A 111 -16.92 33.55 -9.59
CA ILE A 111 -15.82 34.19 -10.32
C ILE A 111 -15.93 33.94 -11.83
N LYS A 112 -16.11 32.68 -12.25
CA LYS A 112 -16.26 32.31 -13.67
C LYS A 112 -17.45 32.98 -14.36
N LYS A 113 -18.53 33.27 -13.62
CA LYS A 113 -19.73 33.94 -14.15
C LYS A 113 -19.58 35.45 -14.26
N ASN A 114 -18.91 36.07 -13.29
CA ASN A 114 -18.83 37.53 -13.17
C ASN A 114 -17.56 38.12 -13.80
N ILE A 115 -16.49 37.33 -13.94
CA ILE A 115 -15.22 37.75 -14.51
C ILE A 115 -14.96 36.93 -15.78
N ASP A 116 -14.69 37.63 -16.90
CA ASP A 116 -14.33 36.97 -18.15
C ASP A 116 -12.87 36.48 -18.13
N ILE A 117 -12.68 35.32 -17.51
CA ILE A 117 -11.38 34.66 -17.40
C ILE A 117 -10.78 34.36 -18.78
N LYS A 118 -11.61 34.06 -19.80
CA LYS A 118 -11.11 33.75 -21.15
C LYS A 118 -10.46 34.98 -21.78
N SER A 119 -11.11 36.13 -21.64
CA SER A 119 -10.57 37.41 -22.11
C SER A 119 -9.26 37.77 -21.40
N LEU A 120 -9.18 37.59 -20.08
CA LEU A 120 -7.94 37.81 -19.32
C LEU A 120 -6.79 36.92 -19.81
N LYS A 121 -7.04 35.62 -20.01
CA LYS A 121 -6.04 34.68 -20.55
C LYS A 121 -5.56 35.09 -21.93
N LYS A 122 -6.49 35.44 -22.84
CA LYS A 122 -6.16 35.88 -24.19
C LYS A 122 -5.29 37.14 -24.17
N LYS A 123 -5.64 38.13 -23.37
CA LYS A 123 -4.86 39.37 -23.23
C LYS A 123 -3.46 39.10 -22.64
N ASN A 124 -3.35 38.21 -21.66
CA ASN A 124 -2.05 37.81 -21.11
C ASN A 124 -1.18 37.09 -22.14
N GLU A 125 -1.78 36.25 -23.00
CA GLU A 125 -1.10 35.58 -24.10
C GLU A 125 -0.58 36.59 -25.14
N GLU A 126 -1.42 37.54 -25.57
CA GLU A 126 -1.03 38.62 -26.48
C GLU A 126 0.14 39.45 -25.94
N LEU A 127 0.08 39.86 -24.67
CA LEU A 127 1.16 40.60 -24.01
C LEU A 127 2.43 39.75 -23.86
N SER A 128 2.30 38.45 -23.60
CA SER A 128 3.45 37.55 -23.46
C SER A 128 4.14 37.30 -24.81
N ASN A 129 3.38 37.15 -25.89
CA ASN A 129 3.92 37.04 -27.25
C ASN A 129 4.68 38.30 -27.65
N LYS A 130 4.11 39.49 -27.38
CA LYS A 130 4.76 40.77 -27.65
C LYS A 130 6.04 40.94 -26.81
N SER A 131 6.00 40.58 -25.52
CA SER A 131 7.18 40.60 -24.66
C SER A 131 8.29 39.67 -25.16
N TYR A 132 7.93 38.48 -25.65
CA TYR A 132 8.89 37.54 -26.23
C TYR A 132 9.54 38.09 -27.51
N GLU A 133 8.75 38.69 -28.40
CA GLU A 133 9.26 39.34 -29.61
C GLU A 133 10.25 40.47 -29.29
N LEU A 134 9.88 41.38 -28.38
CA LEU A 134 10.74 42.48 -27.95
C LEU A 134 12.05 41.97 -27.32
N ASN A 135 11.99 40.94 -26.49
CA ASN A 135 13.19 40.34 -25.89
C ASN A 135 14.13 39.74 -26.95
N ASN A 136 13.59 39.08 -27.98
CA ASN A 136 14.39 38.55 -29.08
C ASN A 136 15.07 39.67 -29.86
N GLN A 137 14.33 40.76 -30.17
CA GLN A 137 14.91 41.93 -30.83
C GLN A 137 16.01 42.57 -29.98
N ILE A 138 15.79 42.72 -28.67
CA ILE A 138 16.79 43.25 -27.73
C ILE A 138 18.02 42.35 -27.67
N SER A 139 17.87 41.02 -27.63
CA SER A 139 18.99 40.08 -27.64
C SER A 139 19.79 40.20 -28.93
N TYR A 140 19.11 40.27 -30.08
CA TYR A 140 19.74 40.48 -31.37
C TYR A 140 20.56 41.78 -31.42
N LEU A 141 20.04 42.88 -30.87
CA LEU A 141 20.82 44.13 -30.77
C LEU A 141 22.05 43.96 -29.85
N LYS A 142 21.91 43.32 -28.69
CA LYS A 142 23.05 43.10 -27.76
C LYS A 142 24.15 42.26 -28.40
N GLU A 143 23.78 41.19 -29.10
CA GLU A 143 24.72 40.27 -29.76
C GLU A 143 25.50 40.95 -30.90
N ASN A 144 24.83 41.81 -31.67
CA ASN A 144 25.43 42.47 -32.83
C ASN A 144 26.08 43.83 -32.52
N TYR A 145 25.97 44.33 -31.29
CA TYR A 145 26.51 45.63 -30.89
C TYR A 145 28.03 45.73 -31.11
N ASN A 146 28.78 44.71 -30.68
CA ASN A 146 30.23 44.69 -30.84
C ASN A 146 30.62 44.58 -32.33
N THR A 147 29.89 43.78 -33.10
CA THR A 147 30.10 43.65 -34.56
C THR A 147 29.95 44.99 -35.26
N LEU A 148 28.87 45.73 -34.99
CA LEU A 148 28.64 47.06 -35.56
C LEU A 148 29.69 48.08 -35.11
N LEU A 149 30.21 47.96 -33.87
CA LEU A 149 31.30 48.81 -33.39
C LEU A 149 32.60 48.53 -34.17
N PHE A 150 32.92 47.27 -34.43
CA PHE A 150 34.08 46.88 -35.24
C PHE A 150 33.95 47.31 -36.71
N GLU A 151 32.77 47.16 -37.31
CA GLU A 151 32.49 47.64 -38.67
C GLU A 151 32.69 49.16 -38.76
N LYS A 152 32.25 49.91 -37.75
CA LYS A 152 32.47 51.36 -37.66
C LYS A 152 33.96 51.73 -37.53
N ILE A 153 34.73 51.02 -36.72
CA ILE A 153 36.18 51.25 -36.59
C ILE A 153 36.91 50.94 -37.90
N SER A 154 36.39 49.99 -38.68
CA SER A 154 36.98 49.52 -39.94
C SER A 154 36.55 50.36 -41.16
N ASN A 155 35.76 51.42 -40.98
CA ASN A 155 35.18 52.23 -42.06
C ASN A 155 34.45 51.40 -43.14
N GLN A 156 33.79 50.31 -42.73
CA GLN A 156 33.00 49.49 -43.64
C GLN A 156 31.72 50.22 -44.07
N GLU A 157 31.39 50.16 -45.36
CA GLU A 157 30.16 50.76 -45.89
C GLU A 157 28.93 49.97 -45.40
N VAL A 158 27.84 50.69 -45.09
CA VAL A 158 26.63 50.13 -44.46
C VAL A 158 25.93 49.09 -45.34
N ASP A 159 26.01 49.24 -46.67
CA ASP A 159 25.48 48.30 -47.67
C ASP A 159 26.24 46.96 -47.71
N LYS A 160 27.43 46.91 -47.09
CA LYS A 160 28.24 45.70 -46.93
C LYS A 160 28.21 45.14 -45.52
N SER A 161 27.39 45.69 -44.62
CA SER A 161 27.28 45.18 -43.24
C SER A 161 26.78 43.72 -43.25
N ILE A 162 27.36 42.90 -42.36
CA ILE A 162 26.88 41.52 -42.16
C ILE A 162 25.70 41.44 -41.18
N VAL A 163 25.33 42.58 -40.58
CA VAL A 163 24.21 42.70 -39.65
C VAL A 163 22.94 43.11 -40.42
N GLU A 164 21.85 42.38 -40.19
CA GLU A 164 20.59 42.62 -40.90
C GLU A 164 19.85 43.86 -40.34
N GLY A 165 19.13 44.59 -41.21
CA GLY A 165 18.13 45.57 -40.79
C GLY A 165 18.56 47.04 -40.65
N ASN A 166 19.46 47.54 -41.51
CA ASN A 166 19.92 48.95 -41.53
C ASN A 166 20.39 49.47 -40.15
N LEU A 167 21.06 48.60 -39.39
CA LEU A 167 21.62 48.94 -38.09
C LEU A 167 22.99 49.60 -38.26
N THR A 168 23.24 50.64 -37.48
CA THR A 168 24.52 51.34 -37.40
C THR A 168 24.91 51.48 -35.94
N ALA A 169 26.22 51.64 -35.67
CA ALA A 169 26.68 51.89 -34.31
C ALA A 169 26.14 53.19 -33.68
N GLN A 170 25.50 54.08 -34.46
CA GLN A 170 24.81 55.27 -33.94
C GLN A 170 23.34 55.00 -33.57
N ASN A 171 22.59 54.27 -34.40
CA ASN A 171 21.16 54.04 -34.18
C ASN A 171 20.85 52.85 -33.26
N ILE A 172 21.80 51.94 -33.05
CA ILE A 172 21.57 50.72 -32.26
C ILE A 172 21.25 51.04 -30.80
N LYS A 173 21.90 52.06 -30.22
CA LYS A 173 21.65 52.47 -28.84
C LYS A 173 20.23 53.03 -28.68
N GLU A 174 19.80 53.90 -29.59
CA GLU A 174 18.45 54.48 -29.60
C GLU A 174 17.38 53.40 -29.79
N LYS A 175 17.59 52.47 -30.74
CA LYS A 175 16.66 51.35 -30.96
C LYS A 175 16.59 50.42 -29.74
N TYR A 176 17.71 50.15 -29.09
CA TYR A 176 17.77 49.38 -27.85
C TYR A 176 16.99 50.06 -26.72
N GLU A 177 17.20 51.36 -26.51
CA GLU A 177 16.51 52.13 -25.48
C GLU A 177 15.00 52.16 -25.72
N ASN A 178 14.56 52.38 -26.96
CA ASN A 178 13.13 52.37 -27.33
C ASN A 178 12.47 51.01 -27.10
N LEU A 179 13.11 49.92 -27.53
CA LEU A 179 12.59 48.56 -27.31
C LEU A 179 12.57 48.18 -25.83
N SER A 180 13.56 48.66 -25.07
CA SER A 180 13.61 48.42 -23.61
C SER A 180 12.49 49.15 -22.88
N LEU A 181 12.19 50.39 -23.28
CA LEU A 181 11.04 51.15 -22.75
C LEU A 181 9.72 50.46 -23.08
N GLU A 182 9.54 50.02 -24.33
CA GLU A 182 8.32 49.30 -24.74
C GLU A 182 8.17 47.97 -23.98
N LEU A 183 9.27 47.25 -23.74
CA LEU A 183 9.25 46.03 -22.93
C LEU A 183 8.83 46.34 -21.48
N GLU A 184 9.31 47.44 -20.89
CA GLU A 184 8.94 47.88 -19.54
C GLU A 184 7.46 48.25 -19.45
N GLU A 185 6.90 48.89 -20.48
CA GLU A 185 5.47 49.17 -20.57
C GLU A 185 4.64 47.88 -20.64
N ILE A 186 5.08 46.90 -21.44
CA ILE A 186 4.40 45.61 -21.53
C ILE A 186 4.47 44.83 -20.21
N THR A 187 5.59 44.88 -19.48
CA THR A 187 5.67 44.24 -18.17
C THR A 187 4.73 44.91 -17.17
N LYS A 188 4.64 46.24 -17.16
CA LYS A 188 3.69 46.98 -16.31
C LYS A 188 2.24 46.61 -16.64
N LEU A 189 1.89 46.55 -17.93
CA LEU A 189 0.54 46.15 -18.35
C LEU A 189 0.17 44.72 -17.93
N LYS A 190 1.15 43.80 -17.91
CA LYS A 190 0.94 42.45 -17.39
C LYS A 190 0.72 42.47 -15.88
N ASP A 191 1.55 43.18 -15.14
CA ASP A 191 1.43 43.29 -13.68
C ASP A 191 0.09 43.93 -13.28
N ASP A 192 -0.34 44.98 -13.98
CA ASP A 192 -1.64 45.61 -13.80
C ASP A 192 -2.81 44.64 -14.07
N LEU A 193 -2.68 43.78 -15.09
CA LEU A 193 -3.69 42.76 -15.40
C LEU A 193 -3.85 41.75 -14.24
N PHE A 194 -2.73 41.30 -13.66
CA PHE A 194 -2.73 40.40 -12.50
C PHE A 194 -3.25 41.09 -11.25
N ASN A 195 -2.77 42.30 -10.95
CA ASN A 195 -3.19 43.07 -9.78
C ASN A 195 -4.68 43.37 -9.82
N LYS A 196 -5.20 43.78 -10.99
CA LYS A 196 -6.63 44.03 -11.15
C LYS A 196 -7.46 42.79 -10.85
N PHE A 197 -7.06 41.62 -11.35
CA PHE A 197 -7.77 40.37 -11.04
C PHE A 197 -7.69 40.01 -9.56
N LYS A 198 -6.53 40.19 -8.94
CA LYS A 198 -6.30 39.93 -7.53
C LYS A 198 -7.10 40.84 -6.60
N GLU A 199 -7.27 42.11 -6.98
CA GLU A 199 -8.00 43.11 -6.21
C GLU A 199 -9.53 42.94 -6.28
N GLU A 200 -10.04 42.16 -7.23
CA GLU A 200 -11.47 41.87 -7.34
C GLU A 200 -12.02 41.25 -6.03
N ASN A 201 -13.13 41.80 -5.56
CA ASN A 201 -13.73 41.41 -4.28
C ASN A 201 -14.02 39.90 -4.19
N LEU A 202 -14.46 39.28 -5.29
CA LEU A 202 -14.75 37.85 -5.36
C LEU A 202 -13.49 36.98 -5.21
N VAL A 203 -12.36 37.44 -5.75
CA VAL A 203 -11.07 36.74 -5.70
C VAL A 203 -10.46 36.87 -4.31
N ASN A 204 -10.51 38.07 -3.74
CA ASN A 204 -10.07 38.33 -2.36
C ASN A 204 -10.90 37.54 -1.33
N ASP A 205 -12.22 37.45 -1.51
CA ASP A 205 -13.11 36.64 -0.67
C ASP A 205 -12.75 35.15 -0.74
N LEU A 206 -12.50 34.60 -1.95
CA LEU A 206 -12.03 33.22 -2.11
C LEU A 206 -10.69 32.98 -1.42
N SER A 207 -9.70 33.85 -1.64
CA SER A 207 -8.36 33.75 -1.03
C SER A 207 -8.43 33.77 0.50
N SER A 208 -9.20 34.70 1.05
CA SER A 208 -9.41 34.84 2.50
C SER A 208 -10.11 33.61 3.09
N TYR A 209 -11.12 33.09 2.39
CA TYR A 209 -11.83 31.88 2.80
C TYR A 209 -10.91 30.65 2.86
N ILE A 210 -10.06 30.46 1.85
CA ILE A 210 -9.10 29.34 1.80
C ILE A 210 -8.11 29.46 2.96
N ASN A 211 -7.50 30.63 3.15
CA ASN A 211 -6.50 30.84 4.20
C ASN A 211 -7.08 30.59 5.61
N SER A 212 -8.30 31.04 5.86
CA SER A 212 -8.98 30.87 7.15
C SER A 212 -9.32 29.41 7.46
N ASN A 213 -9.64 28.61 6.44
CA ASN A 213 -10.07 27.22 6.60
C ASN A 213 -8.97 26.17 6.40
N LYS A 214 -7.82 26.56 5.82
CA LYS A 214 -6.76 25.65 5.37
C LYS A 214 -6.31 24.65 6.43
N THR A 215 -5.96 25.15 7.61
CA THR A 215 -5.44 24.30 8.70
C THR A 215 -6.49 23.30 9.20
N SER A 216 -7.73 23.76 9.35
CA SER A 216 -8.86 22.93 9.77
C SER A 216 -9.16 21.83 8.74
N VAL A 217 -9.27 22.19 7.46
CA VAL A 217 -9.57 21.24 6.38
C VAL A 217 -8.47 20.20 6.22
N LEU A 218 -7.20 20.61 6.23
CA LEU A 218 -6.08 19.67 6.11
C LEU A 218 -6.03 18.67 7.29
N ASN A 219 -6.39 19.11 8.49
CA ASN A 219 -6.48 18.23 9.65
C ASN A 219 -7.66 17.25 9.53
N ASP A 220 -8.81 17.72 9.05
CA ASP A 220 -9.99 16.88 8.84
C ASP A 220 -9.77 15.85 7.73
N ILE A 221 -9.10 16.23 6.64
CA ILE A 221 -8.68 15.31 5.57
C ILE A 221 -7.84 14.18 6.17
N LYS A 222 -6.78 14.50 6.92
CA LYS A 222 -5.90 13.50 7.56
C LYS A 222 -6.70 12.59 8.51
N LYS A 223 -7.66 13.14 9.24
CA LYS A 223 -8.52 12.39 10.17
C LYS A 223 -9.44 11.42 9.42
N VAL A 224 -10.08 11.88 8.34
CA VAL A 224 -10.97 11.06 7.51
C VAL A 224 -10.18 9.96 6.80
N GLU A 225 -9.00 10.26 6.26
CA GLU A 225 -8.13 9.24 5.66
C GLU A 225 -7.72 8.17 6.66
N LYS A 226 -7.26 8.58 7.85
CA LYS A 226 -6.88 7.63 8.91
C LYS A 226 -8.06 6.76 9.32
N TYR A 227 -9.24 7.35 9.52
CA TYR A 227 -10.45 6.61 9.88
C TYR A 227 -10.86 5.63 8.78
N TYR A 228 -10.78 6.06 7.51
CA TYR A 228 -11.05 5.21 6.36
C TYR A 228 -10.07 4.03 6.30
N SER A 229 -8.77 4.23 6.47
CA SER A 229 -7.79 3.14 6.49
C SER A 229 -8.08 2.12 7.59
N ILE A 230 -8.49 2.57 8.79
CA ILE A 230 -8.89 1.66 9.87
C ILE A 230 -10.16 0.89 9.48
N LYS A 231 -11.18 1.58 8.96
CA LYS A 231 -12.45 0.98 8.56
C LYS A 231 -12.24 -0.05 7.43
N TYR A 232 -11.38 0.27 6.47
CA TYR A 232 -11.00 -0.59 5.35
C TYR A 232 -10.43 -1.91 5.83
N GLU A 233 -9.40 -1.89 6.68
CA GLU A 233 -8.79 -3.10 7.24
C GLU A 233 -9.76 -3.87 8.14
N PHE A 234 -10.58 -3.17 8.92
CA PHE A 234 -11.56 -3.82 9.80
C PHE A 234 -12.61 -4.61 9.00
N VAL A 235 -13.10 -4.07 7.88
CA VAL A 235 -14.05 -4.79 7.01
C VAL A 235 -13.41 -6.03 6.39
N ILE A 236 -12.15 -5.94 5.97
CA ILE A 236 -11.40 -7.10 5.47
C ILE A 236 -11.31 -8.18 6.55
N LEU A 237 -10.93 -7.81 7.77
CA LEU A 237 -10.83 -8.76 8.88
C LEU A 237 -12.18 -9.34 9.28
N LEU A 238 -13.25 -8.55 9.25
CA LEU A 238 -14.61 -9.02 9.54
C LEU A 238 -15.08 -10.05 8.51
N PHE A 239 -14.62 -9.96 7.26
CA PHE A 239 -14.87 -10.98 6.24
C PHE A 239 -13.97 -12.22 6.41
N LEU A 240 -12.68 -12.04 6.69
CA LEU A 240 -11.70 -13.13 6.72
C LEU A 240 -11.70 -13.95 8.01
N ILE A 241 -11.85 -13.32 9.18
CA ILE A 241 -11.80 -14.01 10.49
C ILE A 241 -12.84 -15.13 10.59
N PRO A 242 -14.12 -14.92 10.24
CA PRO A 242 -15.11 -16.01 10.25
C PRO A 242 -14.70 -17.18 9.37
N LEU A 243 -14.15 -16.93 8.18
CA LEU A 243 -13.67 -17.99 7.28
C LEU A 243 -12.51 -18.77 7.89
N VAL A 244 -11.52 -18.08 8.47
CA VAL A 244 -10.39 -18.71 9.18
C VAL A 244 -10.89 -19.60 10.32
N LEU A 245 -11.86 -19.12 11.11
CA LEU A 245 -12.45 -19.89 12.22
C LEU A 245 -13.20 -21.12 11.72
N ILE A 246 -13.99 -21.00 10.65
CA ILE A 246 -14.72 -22.11 10.04
C ILE A 246 -13.75 -23.16 9.49
N PHE A 247 -12.75 -22.76 8.72
CA PHE A 247 -11.78 -23.70 8.16
C PHE A 247 -10.92 -24.36 9.23
N PHE A 248 -10.55 -23.62 10.29
CA PHE A 248 -9.87 -24.18 11.44
C PHE A 248 -10.72 -25.22 12.17
N TYR A 249 -12.01 -24.92 12.40
CA TYR A 249 -12.95 -25.84 13.01
C TYR A 249 -13.13 -27.11 12.16
N LEU A 250 -13.35 -26.96 10.86
CA LEU A 250 -13.53 -28.09 9.94
C LEU A 250 -12.27 -28.96 9.87
N MET A 251 -11.09 -28.34 9.70
CA MET A 251 -9.80 -29.05 9.74
C MET A 251 -9.68 -29.89 11.02
N LYS A 252 -9.97 -29.32 12.19
CA LYS A 252 -9.89 -30.02 13.48
C LYS A 252 -10.92 -31.14 13.60
N ASN A 253 -12.14 -30.93 13.13
CA ASN A 253 -13.20 -31.94 13.16
C ASN A 253 -12.83 -33.16 12.29
N TYR A 254 -12.29 -32.94 11.09
CA TYR A 254 -11.88 -34.02 10.20
C TYR A 254 -10.63 -34.75 10.66
N LEU A 255 -9.71 -34.06 11.34
CA LEU A 255 -8.59 -34.70 12.02
C LEU A 255 -9.06 -35.69 13.09
N LYS A 256 -10.08 -35.32 13.89
CA LYS A 256 -10.65 -36.21 14.92
C LYS A 256 -11.40 -37.43 14.36
N LYS A 257 -12.02 -37.27 13.18
CA LYS A 257 -12.85 -38.30 12.52
C LYS A 257 -12.05 -39.22 11.58
N ASP A 258 -10.73 -39.15 11.61
CA ASP A 258 -9.81 -39.92 10.76
C ASP A 258 -10.10 -39.77 9.25
N LYS A 259 -10.68 -38.64 8.82
CA LYS A 259 -10.99 -38.38 7.40
C LYS A 259 -9.81 -37.68 6.70
N TYR A 260 -8.87 -38.49 6.22
CA TYR A 260 -7.57 -38.06 5.68
C TYR A 260 -7.67 -36.99 4.57
N ILE A 261 -8.43 -37.26 3.50
CA ILE A 261 -8.52 -36.36 2.34
C ILE A 261 -9.11 -35.00 2.74
N LEU A 262 -10.19 -34.99 3.51
CA LEU A 262 -10.86 -33.77 3.96
C LEU A 262 -9.97 -32.95 4.89
N TYR A 263 -9.25 -33.59 5.81
CA TYR A 263 -8.28 -32.89 6.65
C TYR A 263 -7.23 -32.13 5.82
N ILE A 264 -6.69 -32.75 4.77
CA ILE A 264 -5.67 -32.12 3.92
C ILE A 264 -6.26 -30.94 3.13
N ILE A 265 -7.48 -31.08 2.59
CA ILE A 265 -8.18 -29.99 1.89
C ILE A 265 -8.31 -28.78 2.81
N TYR A 266 -8.93 -28.95 3.98
CA TYR A 266 -9.19 -27.83 4.89
C TYR A 266 -7.92 -27.26 5.53
N LYS A 267 -6.88 -28.07 5.75
CA LYS A 267 -5.57 -27.58 6.18
C LYS A 267 -4.97 -26.61 5.15
N ASN A 268 -5.03 -26.96 3.86
CA ASN A 268 -4.50 -26.10 2.80
C ASN A 268 -5.32 -24.82 2.62
N ILE A 269 -6.65 -24.92 2.59
CA ILE A 269 -7.54 -23.76 2.50
C ILE A 269 -7.31 -22.82 3.69
N LEU A 270 -7.16 -23.36 4.91
CA LEU A 270 -6.85 -22.56 6.10
C LEU A 270 -5.58 -21.74 5.88
N VAL A 271 -4.49 -22.35 5.39
CA VAL A 271 -3.23 -21.63 5.11
C VAL A 271 -3.44 -20.53 4.07
N VAL A 272 -4.15 -20.83 2.97
CA VAL A 272 -4.44 -19.85 1.91
C VAL A 272 -5.21 -18.64 2.46
N THR A 273 -6.20 -18.87 3.33
CA THR A 273 -6.99 -17.79 3.94
C THR A 273 -6.23 -17.02 5.03
N MET A 274 -5.27 -17.68 5.70
CA MET A 274 -4.48 -17.07 6.76
C MET A 274 -3.50 -16.02 6.22
N ILE A 275 -2.97 -16.21 5.01
CA ILE A 275 -2.03 -15.27 4.36
C ILE A 275 -2.60 -13.84 4.28
N PRO A 276 -3.73 -13.58 3.58
CA PRO A 276 -4.29 -12.22 3.51
C PRO A 276 -4.75 -11.72 4.88
N THR A 277 -5.21 -12.61 5.77
CA THR A 277 -5.62 -12.25 7.13
C THR A 277 -4.45 -11.67 7.92
N LEU A 278 -3.28 -12.33 7.88
CA LEU A 278 -2.08 -11.85 8.57
C LEU A 278 -1.58 -10.53 8.01
N ILE A 279 -1.61 -10.36 6.67
CA ILE A 279 -1.22 -9.10 6.02
C ILE A 279 -2.11 -7.95 6.52
N SER A 280 -3.43 -8.15 6.56
CA SER A 280 -4.39 -7.16 7.05
C SER A 280 -4.19 -6.84 8.55
N ILE A 281 -3.91 -7.85 9.39
CA ILE A 281 -3.57 -7.62 10.81
C ILE A 281 -2.31 -6.76 10.94
N PHE A 282 -1.25 -7.04 10.17
CA PHE A 282 -0.03 -6.24 10.22
C PHE A 282 -0.23 -4.81 9.71
N SER A 283 -1.06 -4.63 8.66
CA SER A 283 -1.46 -3.32 8.16
C SER A 283 -2.19 -2.51 9.26
N LEU A 284 -3.16 -3.14 9.93
CA LEU A 284 -3.89 -2.54 11.05
C LEU A 284 -2.96 -2.15 12.21
N ILE A 285 -2.02 -3.03 12.59
CA ILE A 285 -1.01 -2.75 13.62
C ILE A 285 -0.18 -1.51 13.23
N ASN A 286 0.27 -1.42 11.98
CA ASN A 286 1.04 -0.27 11.50
C ASN A 286 0.24 1.05 11.54
N ILE A 287 -1.08 0.99 11.32
CA ILE A 287 -1.97 2.16 11.45
C ILE A 287 -2.15 2.57 12.92
N PHE A 288 -2.28 1.60 13.83
CA PHE A 288 -2.50 1.85 15.25
C PHE A 288 -1.26 2.22 16.03
N ILE A 289 -0.08 1.72 15.66
CA ILE A 289 1.20 2.14 16.24
C ILE A 289 1.35 3.64 15.95
N PRO A 290 1.06 4.53 16.91
CA PRO A 290 1.04 5.94 16.62
C PRO A 290 2.49 6.35 16.48
N LYS A 291 2.89 6.78 15.28
CA LYS A 291 4.19 7.44 15.08
C LYS A 291 4.42 8.52 16.14
N ILE A 292 3.34 9.23 16.54
CA ILE A 292 3.33 10.24 17.61
C ILE A 292 3.62 9.66 19.01
N PHE A 293 3.16 8.46 19.34
CA PHE A 293 3.46 7.85 20.65
C PHE A 293 4.92 7.46 20.72
N LEU A 294 5.43 6.79 19.67
CA LEU A 294 6.86 6.49 19.55
C LEU A 294 7.71 7.77 19.53
N GLU A 295 7.28 8.80 18.81
CA GLU A 295 7.98 10.09 18.72
C GLU A 295 7.99 10.86 20.04
N LYS A 296 6.86 10.93 20.76
CA LYS A 296 6.80 11.56 22.09
C LYS A 296 7.62 10.79 23.12
N LEU A 297 7.59 9.46 23.06
CA LEU A 297 8.37 8.60 23.94
C LEU A 297 9.86 8.76 23.60
N LEU A 298 10.24 8.76 22.33
CA LEU A 298 11.60 9.05 21.88
C LEU A 298 12.06 10.46 22.30
N MET A 299 11.25 11.49 22.11
CA MET A 299 11.57 12.86 22.57
C MET A 299 11.77 12.92 24.10
N PHE A 300 10.94 12.21 24.88
CA PHE A 300 11.10 12.14 26.33
C PHE A 300 12.48 11.56 26.72
N PHE A 301 12.91 10.47 26.09
CA PHE A 301 14.23 9.89 26.35
C PHE A 301 15.38 10.65 25.68
N TYR A 302 15.12 11.39 24.59
CA TYR A 302 16.08 12.30 23.97
C TYR A 302 16.38 13.49 24.87
N ASN A 303 15.36 14.05 25.54
CA ASN A 303 15.53 15.10 26.56
C ASN A 303 16.28 14.61 27.81
N LEU A 304 16.31 13.30 28.05
CA LEU A 304 17.10 12.67 29.10
C LEU A 304 18.50 12.27 28.63
N GLU A 305 18.90 12.64 27.40
CA GLU A 305 20.18 12.29 26.74
C GLU A 305 20.42 10.78 26.56
N VAL A 306 19.38 9.95 26.71
CA VAL A 306 19.46 8.47 26.64
C VAL A 306 18.41 7.87 25.69
N PRO A 307 18.34 8.32 24.41
CA PRO A 307 17.30 7.87 23.47
C PRO A 307 17.36 6.37 23.15
N PHE A 308 18.52 5.72 23.34
CA PHE A 308 18.69 4.29 23.06
C PHE A 308 17.92 3.38 24.03
N ILE A 309 17.58 3.85 25.23
CA ILE A 309 16.87 3.07 26.26
C ILE A 309 15.48 2.64 25.78
N VAL A 310 14.83 3.46 24.94
CA VAL A 310 13.53 3.14 24.34
C VAL A 310 13.57 1.84 23.55
N TYR A 311 14.63 1.63 22.78
CA TYR A 311 14.79 0.42 21.99
C TYR A 311 15.00 -0.81 22.87
N TYR A 312 15.71 -0.69 24.00
CA TYR A 312 15.85 -1.78 24.96
C TYR A 312 14.50 -2.18 25.59
N PHE A 313 13.68 -1.20 26.00
CA PHE A 313 12.33 -1.49 26.48
C PHE A 313 11.43 -2.10 25.41
N ALA A 314 11.48 -1.60 24.18
CA ALA A 314 10.70 -2.13 23.07
C ALA A 314 11.08 -3.60 22.78
N ILE A 315 12.38 -3.91 22.75
CA ILE A 315 12.88 -5.28 22.59
C ILE A 315 12.43 -6.15 23.77
N ALA A 316 12.58 -5.69 25.02
CA ALA A 316 12.18 -6.45 26.20
C ALA A 316 10.67 -6.77 26.20
N ILE A 317 9.81 -5.79 25.90
CA ILE A 317 8.37 -5.98 25.77
C ILE A 317 8.05 -6.98 24.66
N ALA A 318 8.69 -6.84 23.49
CA ALA A 318 8.50 -7.78 22.40
C ALA A 318 8.87 -9.22 22.80
N ILE A 319 10.03 -9.41 23.44
CA ILE A 319 10.49 -10.72 23.93
C ILE A 319 9.49 -11.30 24.93
N LEU A 320 9.05 -10.54 25.94
CA LEU A 320 8.08 -11.01 26.93
C LEU A 320 6.74 -11.40 26.28
N LEU A 321 6.27 -10.60 25.33
CA LEU A 321 5.03 -10.85 24.60
C LEU A 321 5.14 -12.14 23.77
N PHE A 322 6.25 -12.32 23.04
CA PHE A 322 6.50 -13.56 22.28
C PHE A 322 6.68 -14.77 23.19
N ILE A 323 7.40 -14.67 24.31
CA ILE A 323 7.51 -15.75 25.30
C ILE A 323 6.12 -16.16 25.80
N PHE A 324 5.29 -15.18 26.18
CA PHE A 324 3.92 -15.45 26.64
C PHE A 324 3.08 -16.15 25.56
N ILE A 325 3.12 -15.66 24.32
CA ILE A 325 2.43 -16.27 23.18
C ILE A 325 2.94 -17.70 22.95
N ILE A 326 4.26 -17.91 22.89
CA ILE A 326 4.88 -19.22 22.66
C ILE A 326 4.48 -20.20 23.75
N ILE A 327 4.56 -19.83 25.04
CA ILE A 327 4.17 -20.69 26.16
C ILE A 327 2.70 -21.09 26.04
N ARG A 328 1.81 -20.12 25.77
CA ARG A 328 0.36 -20.38 25.65
C ARG A 328 0.06 -21.31 24.47
N ILE A 329 0.70 -21.06 23.33
CA ILE A 329 0.58 -21.87 22.13
C ILE A 329 1.11 -23.29 22.40
N GLN A 330 2.31 -23.44 22.94
CA GLN A 330 2.93 -24.74 23.22
C GLN A 330 2.13 -25.56 24.24
N LYS A 331 1.64 -24.93 25.31
CA LYS A 331 0.82 -25.62 26.32
C LYS A 331 -0.44 -26.21 25.68
N ARG A 332 -1.15 -25.41 24.87
CA ARG A 332 -2.34 -25.85 24.14
C ARG A 332 -2.02 -26.94 23.11
N PHE A 333 -0.92 -26.81 22.36
CA PHE A 333 -0.49 -27.85 21.42
C PHE A 333 -0.17 -29.17 22.13
N LYS A 334 0.48 -29.14 23.30
CA LYS A 334 0.81 -30.35 24.06
C LYS A 334 -0.46 -31.08 24.53
N GLU A 335 -1.41 -30.34 25.11
CA GLU A 335 -2.70 -30.88 25.57
C GLU A 335 -3.53 -31.47 24.41
N GLU A 336 -3.54 -30.80 23.25
CA GLU A 336 -4.26 -31.29 22.09
C GLU A 336 -3.58 -32.50 21.43
N ASN A 337 -2.26 -32.51 21.36
CA ASN A 337 -1.50 -33.66 20.87
C ASN A 337 -1.76 -34.88 21.76
N GLU A 338 -1.76 -34.74 23.09
CA GLU A 338 -2.12 -35.82 24.02
C GLU A 338 -3.47 -36.45 23.73
N LYS A 339 -4.49 -35.64 23.43
CA LYS A 339 -5.83 -36.13 23.06
C LYS A 339 -5.86 -36.85 21.70
N LEU A 340 -4.89 -36.58 20.83
CA LEU A 340 -4.81 -37.09 19.46
C LEU A 340 -3.72 -38.16 19.26
N LYS A 341 -2.98 -38.57 20.31
CA LYS A 341 -1.87 -39.56 20.23
C LYS A 341 -2.32 -40.92 19.71
N ASN A 342 -3.57 -41.31 20.00
CA ASN A 342 -4.12 -42.61 19.62
C ASN A 342 -4.89 -42.56 18.28
N ASN A 343 -4.96 -41.40 17.65
CA ASN A 343 -5.61 -41.24 16.36
C ASN A 343 -4.76 -41.94 15.27
N LYS A 344 -5.41 -42.69 14.38
CA LYS A 344 -4.74 -43.40 13.28
C LYS A 344 -3.91 -42.43 12.42
N ILE A 345 -4.45 -41.26 12.11
CA ILE A 345 -3.77 -40.19 11.39
C ILE A 345 -2.41 -39.93 12.07
N SER A 346 -2.40 -39.46 13.32
CA SER A 346 -1.20 -39.10 14.06
C SER A 346 -0.17 -40.23 14.15
N ILE A 347 -0.62 -41.47 14.38
CA ILE A 347 0.22 -42.68 14.44
C ILE A 347 1.03 -42.86 13.15
N TYR A 348 0.36 -42.81 12.00
CA TYR A 348 1.06 -42.97 10.71
C TYR A 348 2.00 -41.80 10.42
N ASP A 349 1.67 -40.56 10.81
CA ASP A 349 2.61 -39.43 10.64
C ASP A 349 3.89 -39.67 11.44
N SER A 350 3.73 -40.10 12.69
CA SER A 350 4.84 -40.35 13.60
C SER A 350 5.78 -41.43 13.07
N TYR A 351 5.21 -42.54 12.59
CA TYR A 351 5.97 -43.61 11.96
C TYR A 351 6.76 -43.12 10.74
N ASN A 352 6.10 -42.43 9.80
CA ASN A 352 6.73 -41.97 8.56
C ASN A 352 7.81 -40.90 8.74
N LYS A 353 7.74 -40.14 9.84
CA LYS A 353 8.73 -39.13 10.21
C LYS A 353 9.82 -39.67 11.12
N ASN A 354 9.79 -40.97 11.46
CA ASN A 354 10.71 -41.57 12.41
C ASN A 354 10.72 -40.80 13.74
N ILE A 355 9.52 -40.54 14.29
CA ILE A 355 9.33 -39.92 15.60
C ILE A 355 8.43 -40.80 16.48
N CYS A 356 8.63 -40.74 17.79
CA CYS A 356 7.83 -41.48 18.75
C CYS A 356 6.41 -40.90 18.81
N ASN A 357 5.39 -41.74 18.68
CA ASN A 357 3.98 -41.34 18.78
C ASN A 357 3.60 -40.78 20.17
N ILE A 358 4.35 -41.13 21.23
CA ILE A 358 4.06 -40.69 22.60
C ILE A 358 4.75 -39.37 22.94
N CYS A 359 6.05 -39.23 22.66
CA CYS A 359 6.80 -38.04 23.07
C CYS A 359 7.23 -37.12 21.92
N GLY A 360 7.04 -37.52 20.66
CA GLY A 360 7.39 -36.73 19.49
C GLY A 360 8.90 -36.66 19.17
N ASN A 361 9.76 -37.28 19.97
CA ASN A 361 11.20 -37.31 19.70
C ASN A 361 11.55 -38.25 18.57
N LYS A 362 12.62 -37.91 17.83
CA LYS A 362 13.14 -38.73 16.74
C LYS A 362 13.56 -40.10 17.26
N VAL A 363 13.08 -41.16 16.61
CA VAL A 363 13.40 -42.56 16.90
C VAL A 363 13.66 -43.30 15.59
N ASP A 364 14.50 -44.32 15.65
CA ASP A 364 14.71 -45.20 14.50
C ASP A 364 13.95 -46.51 14.73
N TYR A 365 12.84 -46.71 14.02
CA TYR A 365 12.04 -47.93 14.13
C TYR A 365 12.76 -49.18 13.60
N ILE A 366 13.88 -49.04 12.88
CA ILE A 366 14.68 -50.17 12.37
C ILE A 366 15.62 -50.68 13.46
N PHE A 367 16.29 -49.79 14.20
CA PHE A 367 17.33 -50.18 15.16
C PHE A 367 16.87 -50.12 16.63
N MET A 368 15.90 -49.28 16.97
CA MET A 368 15.50 -49.04 18.36
C MET A 368 14.31 -49.89 18.76
N ASN A 369 14.43 -50.57 19.92
CA ASN A 369 13.31 -51.31 20.53
C ASN A 369 12.46 -50.44 21.46
N TYR A 370 13.07 -49.41 22.07
CA TYR A 370 12.44 -48.46 22.97
C TYR A 370 12.81 -47.03 22.60
N CYS A 371 11.93 -46.08 22.89
CA CYS A 371 12.24 -44.66 22.76
C CYS A 371 13.18 -44.24 23.91
N PRO A 372 14.37 -43.67 23.61
CA PRO A 372 15.34 -43.29 24.63
C PRO A 372 14.84 -42.14 25.53
N CYS A 373 13.89 -41.32 25.06
CA CYS A 373 13.38 -40.19 25.83
C CYS A 373 12.22 -40.57 26.77
N CYS A 374 11.27 -41.39 26.33
CA CYS A 374 10.05 -41.67 27.08
C CYS A 374 9.85 -43.13 27.48
N LYS A 375 10.84 -44.00 27.21
CA LYS A 375 10.80 -45.44 27.46
C LYS A 375 9.66 -46.19 26.76
N ASN A 376 8.96 -45.55 25.81
CA ASN A 376 7.91 -46.20 25.04
C ASN A 376 8.46 -47.37 24.22
N GLN A 377 7.80 -48.51 24.25
CA GLN A 377 8.17 -49.67 23.45
C GLN A 377 7.81 -49.44 21.98
N LEU A 378 8.81 -49.42 21.11
CA LEU A 378 8.67 -49.20 19.67
C LEU A 378 8.45 -50.51 18.91
N LYS A 379 9.03 -51.61 19.41
CA LYS A 379 8.88 -52.95 18.83
C LYS A 379 8.36 -53.96 19.83
N ILE A 380 7.46 -54.82 19.37
CA ILE A 380 6.90 -55.95 20.12
C ILE A 380 7.07 -57.23 19.30
N GLU A 381 7.05 -58.36 19.98
CA GLU A 381 7.08 -59.68 19.33
C GLU A 381 5.68 -60.04 18.81
N CYS A 382 5.59 -60.50 17.56
CA CYS A 382 4.31 -60.95 17.00
C CYS A 382 3.97 -62.35 17.52
N ARG A 383 2.77 -62.52 18.07
CA ARG A 383 2.29 -63.81 18.64
C ARG A 383 2.19 -64.96 17.63
N VAL A 384 2.10 -64.66 16.33
CA VAL A 384 1.89 -65.68 15.29
C VAL A 384 3.19 -66.11 14.63
N CYS A 385 4.15 -65.19 14.42
CA CYS A 385 5.40 -65.49 13.73
C CYS A 385 6.66 -65.32 14.60
N ASN A 386 6.51 -64.93 15.87
CA ASN A 386 7.56 -64.67 16.86
C ASN A 386 8.66 -63.70 16.42
N ASN A 387 8.45 -62.98 15.31
CA ASN A 387 9.38 -61.98 14.83
C ASN A 387 9.01 -60.59 15.37
N GLN A 388 10.01 -59.73 15.55
CA GLN A 388 9.81 -58.35 16.00
C GLN A 388 9.03 -57.53 14.97
N THR A 389 8.04 -56.77 15.44
CA THR A 389 7.23 -55.86 14.64
C THR A 389 6.96 -54.55 15.37
N ILE A 390 6.48 -53.53 14.67
CA ILE A 390 6.32 -52.17 15.22
C ILE A 390 5.03 -52.09 16.02
N SER A 391 5.14 -51.70 17.30
CA SER A 391 4.03 -51.73 18.28
C SER A 391 2.84 -50.83 17.92
N VAL A 392 3.09 -49.76 17.18
CA VAL A 392 2.10 -48.73 16.88
C VAL A 392 1.28 -49.05 15.62
N LEU A 393 1.67 -50.05 14.82
CA LEU A 393 0.97 -50.42 13.59
C LEU A 393 -0.14 -51.45 13.86
N ASP A 394 -1.12 -51.51 12.96
CA ASP A 394 -2.25 -52.46 13.06
C ASP A 394 -1.84 -53.90 12.66
N PHE A 395 -0.84 -54.06 11.79
CA PHE A 395 -0.47 -55.36 11.19
C PHE A 395 1.03 -55.64 11.31
N CYS A 396 1.37 -56.92 11.48
CA CYS A 396 2.75 -57.39 11.57
C CYS A 396 3.47 -57.19 10.23
N MET A 397 4.64 -56.55 10.28
CA MET A 397 5.50 -56.33 9.12
C MET A 397 6.01 -57.64 8.46
N ASN A 398 6.06 -58.75 9.20
CA ASN A 398 6.63 -60.01 8.73
C ASN A 398 5.59 -61.02 8.24
N CYS A 399 4.41 -61.10 8.88
CA CYS A 399 3.38 -62.09 8.54
C CYS A 399 2.02 -61.49 8.17
N GLY A 400 1.83 -60.17 8.28
CA GLY A 400 0.58 -59.49 7.93
C GLY A 400 -0.59 -59.67 8.91
N ASN A 401 -0.46 -60.53 9.94
CA ASN A 401 -1.51 -60.72 10.94
C ASN A 401 -1.68 -59.49 11.83
N ASN A 402 -2.89 -59.33 12.37
CA ASN A 402 -3.23 -58.25 13.29
C ASN A 402 -2.36 -58.36 14.55
N ILE A 403 -1.80 -57.24 14.99
CA ILE A 403 -0.91 -57.19 16.16
C ILE A 403 -1.70 -57.24 17.48
N LYS A 404 -3.01 -56.92 17.43
CA LYS A 404 -3.88 -56.80 18.61
C LYS A 404 -4.64 -58.08 18.97
N GLU A 405 -4.54 -59.12 18.14
CA GLU A 405 -5.03 -60.49 18.41
C GLU A 405 -3.83 -61.36 18.79
#